data_AF-A0A3D0U5M3-F1
#
_entry.id   AF-A0A3D0U5M3-F1
#
_cell.length_a   1.000
_cell.length_b   1.000
_cell.length_c   1.000
_cell.angle_alpha   90.00
_cell.angle_beta   90.00
_cell.angle_gamma   90.00
#
_symmetry.space_group_name_H-M   'P 1'
#
loop_
_entity.id
_entity.type
_entity.pdbx_description
1 polymer ?
#
loop_
_entity_poly.entity_id
_entity_poly.type
_entity_poly.pdbx_seq_one_letter_code
_entity_poly.pdbx_strand_id
1 'polypeptide(L)' 'GLVSAGAEINMAASVQVDMDLDTATTVLKMIDMLEELDDVQNVYTNANFTQELMEQMDT' A
#
# COMPACT_ATOMS: atom_id res chain seq x y z
N GLY A 1 13.02 -0.47 -29.92
CA GLY A 1 12.84 0.55 -28.86
C GLY A 1 12.14 -0.09 -27.68
N LEU A 2 12.32 0.44 -26.47
CA LEU A 2 11.58 0.00 -25.28
C LEU A 2 10.16 0.58 -25.32
N VAL A 3 9.15 -0.27 -25.17
CA VAL A 3 7.73 0.13 -25.07
C VAL A 3 7.38 0.13 -23.59
N SER A 4 6.80 1.24 -23.10
CA SER A 4 6.37 1.32 -21.70
C SER A 4 5.16 0.41 -21.46
N ALA A 5 5.15 -0.26 -20.30
CA ALA A 5 3.98 -1.01 -19.83
C ALA A 5 2.89 -0.10 -19.23
N GLY A 6 3.26 1.11 -18.79
CA GLY A 6 2.34 2.07 -18.18
C GLY A 6 3.07 3.33 -17.71
N ALA A 7 2.33 4.42 -17.50
CA ALA A 7 2.86 5.66 -16.92
C ALA A 7 1.75 6.40 -16.18
N GLU A 8 2.00 6.75 -14.93
CA GLU A 8 1.07 7.50 -14.07
C GLU A 8 1.84 8.43 -13.13
N ILE A 9 1.13 9.42 -12.58
CA ILE A 9 1.67 10.30 -11.54
C ILE A 9 1.22 9.74 -10.19
N ASN A 10 2.17 9.46 -9.31
CA ASN A 10 1.90 8.98 -7.95
C ASN A 10 2.76 9.75 -6.92
N MET A 11 2.45 9.53 -5.64
CA MET A 11 3.25 10.05 -4.53
C MET A 11 4.08 8.91 -3.92
N ALA A 12 5.35 8.82 -4.34
CA ALA A 12 6.29 7.85 -3.79
C ALA A 12 6.99 8.41 -2.55
N ALA A 13 6.85 7.72 -1.41
CA ALA A 13 7.54 8.08 -0.18
C ALA A 13 9.06 7.85 -0.31
N SER A 14 9.87 8.78 0.21
CA SER A 14 11.33 8.68 0.20
C SER A 14 11.89 7.72 1.26
N VAL A 15 11.08 7.39 2.28
CA VAL A 15 11.40 6.45 3.36
C VAL A 15 10.19 5.56 3.55
N GLN A 16 10.43 4.26 3.69
CA GLN A 16 9.40 3.29 4.01
C GLN A 16 9.52 2.83 5.47
N VAL A 17 8.41 2.40 6.05
CA VAL A 17 8.32 1.94 7.44
C VAL A 17 7.89 0.49 7.48
N ASP A 18 8.78 -0.35 8.02
CA ASP A 18 8.49 -1.75 8.30
C ASP A 18 7.49 -1.87 9.45
N MET A 19 6.70 -2.93 9.41
CA MET A 19 5.63 -3.20 10.36
C MET A 19 5.51 -4.68 10.66
N ASP A 20 4.91 -4.99 11.81
CA ASP A 20 4.52 -6.35 12.18
C ASP A 20 3.13 -6.70 11.61
N LEU A 21 2.74 -7.97 11.75
CA LEU A 21 1.48 -8.51 11.23
C LEU A 21 0.25 -7.78 11.77
N ASP A 22 0.26 -7.40 13.05
CA ASP A 22 -0.86 -6.73 13.70
C ASP A 22 -1.06 -5.31 13.15
N THR A 23 0.05 -4.56 13.08
CA THR A 23 0.06 -3.21 12.52
C THR A 23 -0.32 -3.24 11.04
N ALA A 24 0.23 -4.19 10.27
CA ALA A 24 -0.09 -4.35 8.85
C ALA A 24 -1.56 -4.62 8.60
N THR A 25 -2.15 -5.53 9.39
CA THR A 25 -3.58 -5.85 9.31
C THR A 25 -4.44 -4.63 9.61
N THR A 26 -4.04 -3.84 10.61
CA THR A 26 -4.77 -2.62 11.00
C THR A 26 -4.66 -1.54 9.93
N VAL A 27 -3.47 -1.33 9.38
CA VAL A 27 -3.21 -0.36 8.31
C VAL A 27 -3.95 -0.74 7.04
N LEU A 28 -3.96 -2.03 6.65
CA LEU A 28 -4.73 -2.49 5.49
C LEU A 28 -6.22 -2.21 5.64
N LYS A 29 -6.81 -2.58 6.78
CA LYS A 29 -8.22 -2.27 7.05
C LYS A 29 -8.53 -0.77 7.01
N MET A 30 -7.60 0.05 7.51
CA MET A 30 -7.75 1.50 7.43
C MET A 30 -7.71 1.99 5.98
N ILE A 31 -6.79 1.47 5.16
CA ILE A 31 -6.71 1.80 3.73
C ILE A 31 -8.01 1.40 3.04
N ASP A 32 -8.49 0.17 3.22
CA ASP A 32 -9.74 -0.32 2.64
C ASP A 32 -10.92 0.61 3.00
N MET A 33 -11.05 0.95 4.29
CA MET A 33 -12.09 1.87 4.76
C MET A 33 -12.00 3.26 4.13
N LEU A 34 -10.80 3.75 3.83
CA LEU A 34 -10.61 5.05 3.18
C LEU A 34 -10.95 4.98 1.69
N GLU A 35 -10.62 3.87 1.02
CA GLU A 35 -10.93 3.65 -0.40
C GLU A 35 -12.43 3.48 -0.67
N GLU A 36 -13.20 3.04 0.32
CA GLU A 36 -14.66 2.93 0.23
C GLU A 36 -15.40 4.29 0.31
N LEU A 37 -14.72 5.38 0.68
CA LEU A 37 -15.34 6.69 0.80
C LEU A 37 -15.47 7.35 -0.59
N ASP A 38 -16.69 7.78 -0.94
CA ASP A 38 -17.01 8.40 -2.24
C ASP A 38 -16.13 9.63 -2.57
N ASP A 39 -15.69 10.36 -1.54
CA ASP A 39 -14.89 11.58 -1.69
C ASP A 39 -13.37 11.32 -1.78
N VAL A 40 -12.91 10.10 -1.47
CA VAL A 40 -11.48 9.76 -1.50
C VAL A 40 -11.07 9.37 -2.91
N GLN A 41 -10.08 10.07 -3.46
CA GLN A 41 -9.61 9.85 -4.83
C GLN A 41 -8.38 8.94 -4.91
N ASN A 42 -7.48 9.02 -3.93
CA ASN A 42 -6.26 8.20 -3.85
C ASN A 42 -5.83 8.07 -2.39
N VAL A 43 -5.29 6.91 -2.02
CA VAL A 43 -4.65 6.67 -0.73
C VAL A 43 -3.16 6.41 -0.95
N TYR A 44 -2.30 7.09 -0.21
CA TYR A 44 -0.85 6.91 -0.26
C TYR A 44 -0.33 6.61 1.14
N THR A 45 0.59 5.66 1.23
CA THR A 45 1.22 5.24 2.48
C THR A 45 2.70 4.99 2.28
N ASN A 46 3.47 5.13 3.35
CA ASN A 46 4.86 4.69 3.41
C ASN A 46 5.03 3.33 4.10
N ALA A 47 3.93 2.64 4.39
CA ALA A 47 3.92 1.28 4.88
C ALA A 47 4.69 0.34 3.94
N ASN A 48 5.66 -0.40 4.50
CA ASN A 48 6.37 -1.43 3.76
C ASN A 48 5.72 -2.79 3.99
N PHE A 49 4.94 -3.24 3.01
CA PHE A 49 4.41 -4.61 2.99
C PHE A 49 5.48 -5.55 2.42
N THR A 50 6.38 -6.00 3.29
CA THR A 50 7.43 -6.94 2.90
C THR A 50 6.83 -8.25 2.38
N GLN A 51 7.58 -8.97 1.55
CA GLN A 51 7.12 -10.26 1.02
C GLN A 51 6.77 -11.25 2.15
N GLU A 52 7.59 -11.32 3.19
CA GLU A 52 7.34 -12.18 4.36
C GLU A 52 6.02 -11.81 5.07
N LEU A 53 5.74 -10.52 5.21
CA LEU A 53 4.52 -10.03 5.83
C LEU A 53 3.28 -10.35 4.98
N MET A 54 3.37 -10.21 3.65
CA MET A 54 2.28 -10.59 2.75
C MET A 54 2.01 -12.10 2.78
N GLU A 55 3.05 -12.93 2.79
CA GLU A 55 2.91 -14.39 2.91
C GLU A 55 2.20 -14.80 4.21
N GLN A 56 2.43 -14.08 5.31
CA GLN A 56 1.72 -14.30 6.59
C GLN A 56 0.24 -13.89 6.54
N MET A 57 -0.13 -12.92 5.70
CA MET A 57 -1.51 -12.43 5.57
C MET A 57 -2.35 -13.29 4.60
N ASP A 58 -1.69 -13.97 3.65
CA ASP A 58 -2.32 -14.90 2.71
C ASP A 58 -2.61 -16.30 3.29
N THR A 59 -2.13 -16.58 4.50
CA THR A 59 -2.28 -17.87 5.20
C THR A 59 -3.44 -17.85 6.19
#